data_AF-A0AB34K1J3-F1
#
_entry.id   AF-A0AB34K1J3-F1
#
_cell.length_a   1.000
_cell.length_b   1.000
_cell.length_c   1.000
_cell.angle_alpha   90.00
_cell.angle_beta   90.00
_cell.angle_gamma   90.00
#
_symmetry.space_group_name_H-M   'P 1'
#
loop_
_entity.id
_entity.type
_entity.pdbx_description
1 polymer ?
#
loop_
_entity_poly.entity_id
_entity_poly.type
_entity_poly.pdbx_seq_one_letter_code
_entity_poly.pdbx_strand_id
1 'polypeptide(L)'
;MRLVAILFCLLGSSAAFSPTGTISIARSTARPAAASVCMGGAATKPMRVNMRNREYNKKYKSEMKTRIKTVLTAVAAGEYAAAFPALAKAQAIIDKNVSRGIIHKNTAARRKSLLTLKVKALEASSGAVAPVAAPAEE
;
A
#
# COMPACT_ATOMS: atom_id res chain seq x y z
N MET A 1 -12.65 18.51 -25.72
CA MET A 1 -13.33 19.24 -24.62
C MET A 1 -12.61 19.12 -23.27
N ARG A 2 -11.28 18.99 -23.29
CA ARG A 2 -10.39 19.51 -22.24
C ARG A 2 -10.08 20.95 -22.64
N LEU A 3 -10.63 21.98 -21.97
CA LEU A 3 -10.08 23.36 -22.06
C LEU A 3 -10.73 24.45 -21.17
N VAL A 4 -11.83 24.24 -20.43
CA VAL A 4 -12.52 25.36 -19.75
C VAL A 4 -12.32 25.43 -18.22
N ALA A 5 -11.69 24.44 -17.58
CA ALA A 5 -11.53 24.41 -16.11
C ALA A 5 -10.13 24.87 -15.60
N ILE A 6 -9.35 25.59 -16.41
CA ILE A 6 -8.00 26.08 -16.03
C ILE A 6 -7.93 27.63 -15.98
N LEU A 7 -9.03 28.34 -16.26
CA LEU A 7 -9.02 29.81 -16.35
C LEU A 7 -10.07 30.52 -15.46
N PHE A 8 -10.34 30.00 -14.25
CA PHE A 8 -11.24 30.67 -13.30
C PHE A 8 -10.75 30.68 -11.84
N CYS A 9 -9.43 30.73 -11.60
CA CYS A 9 -8.98 30.98 -10.22
C CYS A 9 -7.58 31.60 -10.11
N LEU A 10 -7.18 32.43 -11.08
CA LEU A 10 -5.93 33.20 -11.03
C LEU A 10 -6.12 34.67 -10.60
N LEU A 11 -7.33 35.13 -10.28
CA LEU A 11 -7.58 36.46 -9.70
C LEU A 11 -8.73 36.42 -8.68
N GLY A 12 -8.50 35.76 -7.55
CA GLY A 12 -9.45 35.68 -6.44
C GLY A 12 -8.73 35.68 -5.10
N SER A 13 -8.05 36.80 -4.82
CA SER A 13 -7.59 37.15 -3.47
C SER A 13 -8.80 37.30 -2.53
N SER A 14 -8.53 37.30 -1.22
CA SER A 14 -9.43 37.68 -0.12
C SER A 14 -10.60 36.74 0.24
N ALA A 15 -10.26 35.67 0.98
CA ALA A 15 -10.76 35.55 2.35
C ALA A 15 -9.86 34.57 3.11
N ALA A 16 -9.08 35.12 4.03
CA ALA A 16 -8.26 34.38 4.96
C ALA A 16 -9.14 33.42 5.77
N PHE A 17 -9.08 32.13 5.46
CA PHE A 17 -9.39 31.11 6.46
C PHE A 17 -8.21 31.07 7.42
N SER A 18 -8.16 32.04 8.34
CA SER A 18 -7.21 32.06 9.45
C SER A 18 -7.66 31.03 10.48
N PRO A 19 -6.90 29.95 10.74
CA PRO A 19 -7.09 29.18 11.95
C PRO A 19 -6.41 29.94 13.11
N THR A 20 -6.85 31.17 13.40
CA THR A 20 -6.56 31.86 14.67
C THR A 20 -7.66 31.52 15.68
N GLY A 21 -8.01 30.23 15.74
CA GLY A 21 -8.56 29.61 16.92
C GLY A 21 -7.45 28.77 17.52
N THR A 22 -6.63 29.39 18.37
CA THR A 22 -5.76 28.68 19.31
C THR A 22 -6.64 27.86 20.24
N ILE A 23 -7.03 26.66 19.80
CA ILE A 23 -7.55 25.65 20.70
C ILE A 23 -6.34 25.20 21.52
N SER A 24 -6.15 25.92 22.63
CA SER A 24 -5.35 25.54 23.78
C SER A 24 -5.89 24.22 24.31
N ILE A 25 -5.46 23.11 23.69
CA ILE A 25 -5.49 21.82 24.37
C ILE A 25 -4.35 21.87 25.37
N ALA A 26 -4.61 22.50 26.51
CA ALA A 26 -3.85 22.27 27.74
C ALA A 26 -4.09 20.81 28.16
N ARG A 27 -3.47 19.86 27.44
CA ARG A 27 -3.35 18.49 27.91
C ARG A 27 -2.24 18.53 28.94
N SER A 28 -2.64 18.78 30.18
CA SER A 28 -1.84 18.72 31.39
C SER A 28 -0.68 17.72 31.24
N THR A 29 0.54 18.22 31.25
CA THR A 29 1.78 17.44 31.34
C THR A 29 1.98 16.91 32.76
N ALA A 30 0.92 16.39 33.38
CA ALA A 30 1.00 15.53 34.54
C ALA A 30 0.87 14.08 34.04
N ARG A 31 1.95 13.58 33.42
CA ARG A 31 2.13 12.14 33.27
C ARG A 31 2.34 11.62 34.69
N PRO A 32 1.42 10.85 35.30
CA PRO A 32 1.61 10.40 36.67
C PRO A 32 2.91 9.61 36.75
N ALA A 33 3.80 10.08 37.62
CA ALA A 33 5.04 9.39 37.94
C ALA A 33 4.70 8.02 38.56
N ALA A 34 5.36 6.99 38.05
CA ALA A 34 5.60 5.71 38.72
C ALA A 34 4.38 5.04 39.39
N ALA A 35 3.44 4.54 38.59
CA ALA A 35 2.86 3.25 38.96
C ALA A 35 3.90 2.18 38.65
N SER A 36 4.64 1.76 39.68
CA SER A 36 5.38 0.50 39.67
C SER A 36 4.39 -0.64 39.45
N VAL A 37 4.14 -0.97 38.19
CA VAL A 37 3.40 -2.17 37.83
C VAL A 37 4.39 -3.33 37.92
N CYS A 38 4.61 -3.80 39.14
CA CYS A 38 5.13 -5.14 39.39
C CYS A 38 4.08 -6.16 38.92
N MET A 39 4.10 -6.49 37.63
CA MET A 39 3.31 -7.59 37.09
C MET A 39 4.19 -8.82 36.86
N GLY A 40 4.42 -9.55 37.96
CA GLY A 40 4.75 -10.97 37.87
C GLY A 40 3.68 -11.68 37.03
N GLY A 41 4.10 -12.30 35.93
CA GLY A 41 3.29 -13.23 35.12
C GLY A 41 2.46 -12.64 33.98
N ALA A 42 1.91 -11.43 34.08
CA ALA A 42 0.91 -10.93 33.12
C ALA A 42 1.49 -10.29 31.83
N ALA A 43 2.73 -9.79 31.85
CA ALA A 43 3.40 -9.26 30.65
C ALA A 43 3.78 -10.37 29.63
N THR A 44 3.86 -11.63 30.07
CA THR A 44 4.39 -12.73 29.25
C THR A 44 3.44 -13.19 28.14
N LYS A 45 2.12 -13.20 28.37
CA LYS A 45 1.12 -13.71 27.40
C LYS A 45 1.00 -12.82 26.16
N PRO A 46 0.76 -11.49 26.26
CA PRO A 46 0.68 -10.65 25.07
C PRO A 46 2.01 -10.60 24.31
N MET A 47 3.16 -10.62 25.01
CA MET A 47 4.46 -10.73 24.36
C MET A 47 4.59 -12.03 23.56
N ARG A 48 4.26 -13.20 24.14
CA ARG A 48 4.31 -14.49 23.44
C ARG A 48 3.41 -14.53 22.21
N VAL A 49 2.18 -14.01 22.32
CA VAL A 49 1.24 -13.93 21.19
C VAL A 49 1.76 -13.00 20.11
N ASN A 50 2.29 -11.83 20.50
CA ASN A 50 2.88 -10.87 19.56
C ASN A 50 4.10 -11.45 18.84
N MET A 51 4.96 -12.19 19.53
CA MET A 51 6.13 -12.84 18.92
C MET A 51 5.70 -13.90 17.91
N ARG A 52 4.74 -14.76 18.25
CA ARG A 52 4.16 -15.75 17.33
C ARG A 52 3.56 -15.09 16.09
N ASN A 53 2.73 -14.07 16.29
CA ASN A 53 2.08 -13.34 15.19
C ASN A 53 3.09 -12.58 14.33
N ARG A 54 4.14 -12.03 14.94
CA ARG A 54 5.25 -11.36 14.25
C ARG A 54 5.99 -12.34 13.35
N GLU A 55 6.32 -13.53 13.83
CA GLU A 55 7.00 -14.56 13.04
C GLU A 55 6.13 -15.04 11.88
N TYR A 56 4.85 -15.32 12.12
CA TYR A 56 3.89 -15.68 11.09
C TYR A 56 3.79 -14.58 10.02
N ASN A 57 3.52 -13.35 10.43
CA ASN A 57 3.41 -12.20 9.52
C ASN A 57 4.72 -11.91 8.77
N LYS A 58 5.88 -12.13 9.41
CA LYS A 58 7.19 -11.95 8.79
C LYS A 58 7.33 -12.89 7.59
N LYS A 59 7.04 -14.19 7.74
CA LYS A 59 7.19 -15.22 6.69
C LYS A 59 6.42 -14.84 5.42
N TYR A 60 5.13 -14.53 5.53
CA TYR A 60 4.30 -14.21 4.35
C TYR A 60 4.59 -12.83 3.77
N LYS A 61 4.92 -11.84 4.61
CA LYS A 61 5.36 -10.53 4.11
C LYS A 61 6.69 -10.63 3.38
N SER A 62 7.63 -11.47 3.83
CA SER A 62 8.89 -11.70 3.12
C SER A 62 8.66 -12.41 1.80
N GLU A 63 7.85 -13.48 1.77
CA GLU A 63 7.55 -14.21 0.54
C GLU A 63 6.97 -13.28 -0.55
N MET A 64 5.94 -12.51 -0.20
CA MET A 64 5.35 -11.53 -1.10
C MET A 64 6.38 -10.49 -1.57
N LYS A 65 7.22 -9.96 -0.67
CA LYS A 65 8.26 -9.00 -1.05
C LYS A 65 9.25 -9.62 -2.04
N THR A 66 9.62 -10.89 -1.87
CA THR A 66 10.50 -11.61 -2.79
C THR A 66 9.87 -11.73 -4.19
N ARG A 67 8.60 -12.14 -4.28
CA ARG A 67 7.88 -12.24 -5.57
C ARG A 67 7.71 -10.88 -6.25
N ILE A 68 7.50 -9.82 -5.47
CA ILE A 68 7.46 -8.46 -6.01
C ILE A 68 8.83 -8.08 -6.57
N LYS A 69 9.92 -8.38 -5.86
CA LYS A 69 11.28 -8.12 -6.34
C LYS A 69 11.59 -8.85 -7.64
N THR A 70 11.18 -10.11 -7.80
CA THR A 70 11.40 -10.85 -9.06
C THR A 70 10.71 -10.22 -10.26
N VAL A 71 9.52 -9.63 -10.07
CA VAL A 71 8.85 -8.86 -11.13
C VAL A 71 9.63 -7.59 -11.43
N LEU A 72 10.07 -6.86 -10.41
CA LEU A 72 10.83 -5.62 -10.59
C LEU A 72 12.18 -5.85 -11.28
N THR A 73 12.86 -6.97 -11.01
CA THR A 73 14.10 -7.33 -11.70
C THR A 73 13.85 -7.68 -13.16
N ALA A 74 12.77 -8.42 -13.48
CA ALA A 74 12.39 -8.72 -14.86
C ALA A 74 12.01 -7.43 -15.61
N VAL A 75 11.33 -6.50 -14.93
CA VAL A 75 10.99 -5.18 -15.49
C VAL A 75 12.25 -4.35 -15.76
N ALA A 76 13.23 -4.39 -14.86
CA ALA A 76 14.51 -3.69 -15.06
C ALA A 76 15.34 -4.29 -16.21
N ALA A 77 15.21 -5.59 -16.46
CA ALA A 77 15.83 -6.26 -17.61
C ALA A 77 15.12 -6.00 -18.95
N GLY A 78 13.89 -5.48 -18.93
CA GLY A 78 13.13 -5.16 -20.14
C GLY A 78 12.48 -6.35 -20.84
N GLU A 79 12.34 -7.51 -20.18
CA GLU A 79 11.78 -8.72 -20.77
C GLU A 79 10.28 -8.91 -20.45
N TYR A 80 9.42 -8.65 -21.42
CA TYR A 80 7.96 -8.81 -21.32
C TYR A 80 7.51 -10.25 -21.09
N ALA A 81 8.08 -11.17 -21.88
CA ALA A 81 7.70 -12.57 -21.88
C ALA A 81 7.90 -13.23 -20.51
N ALA A 82 8.94 -12.82 -19.77
CA ALA A 82 9.20 -13.27 -18.41
C ALA A 82 8.40 -12.49 -17.34
N ALA A 83 8.09 -11.21 -17.59
CA ALA A 83 7.38 -10.35 -16.63
C ALA A 83 5.92 -10.76 -16.41
N PHE A 84 5.21 -11.19 -17.46
CA PHE A 84 3.81 -11.65 -17.37
C PHE A 84 3.57 -12.83 -16.43
N PRO A 85 4.25 -13.98 -16.60
CA PRO A 85 4.07 -15.12 -15.70
C PRO A 85 4.54 -14.81 -14.28
N ALA A 86 5.57 -13.96 -14.11
CA ALA A 86 6.02 -13.51 -12.81
C ALA A 86 4.97 -12.62 -12.10
N LEU A 87 4.30 -11.75 -12.85
CA LEU A 87 3.21 -10.90 -12.36
C LEU A 87 2.03 -11.74 -11.86
N ALA A 88 1.59 -12.74 -12.64
CA ALA A 88 0.49 -13.63 -12.24
C ALA A 88 0.80 -14.37 -10.92
N LYS A 89 2.03 -14.90 -10.80
CA LYS A 89 2.50 -15.53 -9.55
C LYS A 89 2.51 -14.54 -8.39
N ALA A 90 2.95 -13.31 -8.60
CA ALA A 90 2.96 -12.28 -7.56
C ALA A 90 1.53 -11.90 -7.11
N GLN A 91 0.58 -11.76 -8.04
CA GLN A 91 -0.82 -11.47 -7.74
C GLN A 91 -1.46 -12.57 -6.89
N ALA A 92 -1.26 -13.85 -7.24
CA ALA A 92 -1.79 -14.97 -6.48
C ALA A 92 -1.31 -14.97 -5.02
N ILE A 93 -0.04 -14.65 -4.77
CA ILE A 93 0.50 -14.55 -3.39
C ILE A 93 -0.08 -13.34 -2.64
N ILE A 94 -0.28 -12.20 -3.32
CA ILE A 94 -0.91 -11.02 -2.71
C ILE A 94 -2.32 -11.37 -2.22
N ASP A 95 -3.11 -12.09 -3.01
CA ASP A 95 -4.48 -12.46 -2.65
C ASP A 95 -4.55 -13.51 -1.55
N LYS A 96 -3.63 -14.48 -1.55
CA LYS A 96 -3.46 -15.41 -0.41
C LYS A 96 -3.14 -14.69 0.90
N ASN A 97 -2.44 -13.55 0.83
CA ASN A 97 -2.15 -12.76 2.02
C ASN A 97 -3.35 -11.91 2.49
N VAL A 98 -4.28 -11.58 1.59
CA VAL A 98 -5.54 -10.90 1.94
C VAL A 98 -6.50 -11.87 2.61
N SER A 99 -6.68 -13.08 2.08
CA SER A 99 -7.54 -14.09 2.70
C SER A 99 -7.07 -14.51 4.09
N ARG A 100 -5.76 -14.49 4.34
CA ARG A 100 -5.15 -14.71 5.66
C ARG A 100 -5.20 -13.49 6.59
N GLY A 101 -5.70 -12.33 6.14
CA GLY A 101 -5.80 -11.11 6.94
C GLY A 101 -4.46 -10.42 7.26
N ILE A 102 -3.37 -10.77 6.57
CA ILE A 102 -2.03 -10.22 6.84
C ILE A 102 -1.90 -8.81 6.26
N ILE A 103 -2.61 -8.54 5.17
CA ILE A 103 -2.61 -7.27 4.43
C ILE A 103 -4.04 -6.85 4.16
N HIS A 104 -4.32 -5.56 4.36
CA HIS A 104 -5.62 -4.98 4.04
C HIS A 104 -5.90 -4.94 2.53
N LYS A 105 -7.17 -5.12 2.13
CA LYS A 105 -7.64 -5.12 0.74
C LYS A 105 -7.13 -3.93 -0.09
N ASN A 106 -7.16 -2.72 0.48
CA ASN A 106 -6.69 -1.52 -0.22
C ASN A 106 -5.17 -1.54 -0.47
N THR A 107 -4.39 -2.09 0.47
CA THR A 107 -2.94 -2.22 0.30
C THR A 107 -2.62 -3.26 -0.77
N ALA A 108 -3.38 -4.35 -0.84
CA ALA A 108 -3.26 -5.34 -1.91
C ALA A 108 -3.62 -4.72 -3.28
N ALA A 109 -4.76 -4.02 -3.38
CA ALA A 109 -5.19 -3.34 -4.60
C ALA A 109 -4.14 -2.34 -5.11
N ARG A 110 -3.59 -1.48 -4.22
CA ARG A 110 -2.49 -0.56 -4.58
C ARG A 110 -1.28 -1.29 -5.15
N ARG A 111 -0.85 -2.39 -4.51
CA ARG A 111 0.31 -3.16 -4.98
C ARG A 111 0.07 -3.83 -6.33
N LYS A 112 -1.12 -4.38 -6.55
CA LYS A 112 -1.49 -4.94 -7.86
C LYS A 112 -1.45 -3.86 -8.94
N SER A 113 -2.09 -2.72 -8.69
CA SER A 113 -2.11 -1.59 -9.62
C SER A 113 -0.70 -1.12 -9.99
N LEU A 114 0.17 -0.89 -8.99
CA LEU A 114 1.55 -0.47 -9.24
C LEU A 114 2.35 -1.46 -10.11
N LEU A 115 2.21 -2.77 -9.87
CA LEU A 115 2.89 -3.79 -10.67
C LEU A 115 2.37 -3.81 -12.11
N THR A 116 1.05 -3.75 -12.28
CA THR A 116 0.43 -3.72 -13.62
C THR A 116 0.85 -2.47 -14.40
N LEU A 117 0.94 -1.32 -13.76
CA LEU A 117 1.41 -0.08 -14.41
C LEU A 117 2.85 -0.21 -14.90
N LYS A 118 3.73 -0.85 -14.11
CA LYS A 118 5.12 -1.06 -14.52
C LYS A 118 5.28 -1.99 -15.71
N VAL A 119 4.54 -3.10 -15.73
CA VAL A 119 4.56 -4.03 -16.87
C VAL A 119 3.95 -3.38 -18.12
N LYS A 120 2.81 -2.67 -17.97
CA LYS A 120 2.19 -1.93 -19.09
C LYS A 120 3.05 -0.79 -19.61
N ALA A 121 3.79 -0.09 -18.74
CA ALA A 121 4.68 0.99 -19.16
C ALA A 121 5.80 0.48 -20.05
N LEU A 122 6.31 -0.72 -19.74
CA LEU A 122 7.16 -1.43 -20.66
C LEU A 122 6.36 -1.68 -21.97
N GLU A 123 5.13 -2.22 -21.95
CA GLU A 123 4.48 -2.66 -23.21
C GLU A 123 4.24 -1.48 -24.17
N ALA A 124 3.96 -0.32 -23.60
CA ALA A 124 3.84 0.95 -24.31
C ALA A 124 5.15 1.38 -24.99
N SER A 125 6.33 1.01 -24.46
CA SER A 125 7.62 1.28 -25.11
C SER A 125 8.03 0.22 -26.15
N SER A 126 7.55 -1.02 -26.03
CA SER A 126 7.88 -2.11 -26.98
C SER A 126 6.91 -2.23 -28.15
N GLY A 127 5.83 -1.45 -28.18
CA GLY A 127 5.01 -1.23 -29.36
C GLY A 127 4.38 -2.51 -29.93
N ALA A 128 3.44 -3.11 -29.20
CA ALA A 128 2.33 -3.88 -29.78
C ALA A 128 1.33 -4.25 -28.69
N VAL A 129 0.07 -3.84 -28.92
CA VAL A 129 -1.21 -4.48 -28.57
C VAL A 129 -2.21 -3.44 -28.06
N ALA A 130 -3.18 -3.20 -28.92
CA ALA A 130 -4.38 -2.41 -28.69
C ALA A 130 -5.13 -2.86 -27.42
N PRO A 131 -5.86 -1.96 -26.76
CA PRO A 131 -6.78 -2.36 -25.71
C PRO A 131 -7.85 -3.26 -26.34
N VAL A 132 -7.73 -4.58 -26.14
CA VAL A 132 -8.85 -5.48 -26.41
C VAL A 132 -9.95 -5.05 -25.47
N ALA A 133 -10.94 -4.39 -26.07
CA ALA A 133 -12.20 -4.02 -25.46
C ALA A 133 -12.86 -5.26 -24.83
N ALA A 134 -13.69 -4.96 -23.83
CA ALA A 134 -14.45 -5.87 -22.98
C ALA A 134 -15.11 -7.07 -23.69
N PRO A 135 -15.33 -8.15 -22.96
CA PRO A 135 -16.70 -8.46 -22.49
C PRO A 135 -16.74 -8.41 -20.94
N ALA A 136 -17.63 -7.72 -20.22
CA ALA A 136 -19.08 -7.65 -20.35
C ALA A 136 -19.67 -9.01 -20.72
N GLU A 137 -19.67 -9.96 -19.79
CA GLU A 137 -20.80 -10.86 -19.49
C GLU A 137 -20.78 -11.21 -18.00
N GLU A 138 -21.96 -11.02 -17.40
CA GLU A 138 -22.56 -11.45 -16.11
C GLU A 138 -21.69 -11.93 -14.93
#